data_AF-A0A397RVK2-F1
#
_entry.id   AF-A0A397RVK2-F1
#
_cell.length_a   1.000
_cell.length_b   1.000
_cell.length_c   1.000
_cell.angle_alpha   90.00
_cell.angle_beta   90.00
_cell.angle_gamma   90.00
#
_symmetry.space_group_name_H-M   'P 1'
#
loop_
_entity.id
_entity.type
_entity.pdbx_description
1 polymer ?
#
loop_
_entity_poly.entity_id
_entity_poly.type
_entity_poly.pdbx_seq_one_letter_code
_entity_poly.pdbx_strand_id
1 'polypeptide(L)'
;MRNELDNLIRNMMSMTPLQRITMARMAKTRIERYAMKMGLDKEKAENFVIYYFRLFVAADADCDYRERDLFNRAFETNFSEIRFKKLVGEAYDEAFVKKMATVTQKMPEDLQNDVATLGLVIMCVDNELTSSEEKLLHKLLTPEETLLSRISKK
;
A
#
# COMPACT_ATOMS: atom_id res chain seq x y z
N MET A 1 2.35 9.76 13.53
CA MET A 1 2.12 8.47 12.81
C MET A 1 0.83 7.72 13.17
N ARG A 2 0.63 7.02 14.31
CA ARG A 2 -0.60 6.19 14.51
C ARG A 2 -1.92 7.00 14.39
N ASN A 3 -2.01 8.15 15.06
CA ASN A 3 -3.18 9.03 14.94
C ASN A 3 -3.38 9.58 13.51
N GLU A 4 -2.31 9.74 12.73
CA GLU A 4 -2.39 10.21 11.34
C GLU A 4 -2.85 9.12 10.40
N LEU A 5 -2.44 7.87 10.63
CA LEU A 5 -2.95 6.71 9.91
C LEU A 5 -4.45 6.51 10.17
N ASP A 6 -4.89 6.60 11.43
CA ASP A 6 -6.32 6.47 11.78
C ASP A 6 -7.15 7.59 11.13
N ASN A 7 -6.61 8.82 11.10
CA ASN A 7 -7.25 9.95 10.40
C ASN A 7 -7.26 9.75 8.88
N LEU A 8 -6.17 9.21 8.30
CA LEU A 8 -6.09 8.89 6.88
C LEU A 8 -7.10 7.81 6.50
N ILE A 9 -7.22 6.74 7.27
CA ILE A 9 -8.23 5.68 7.09
C ILE A 9 -9.63 6.30 7.09
N ARG A 10 -9.97 7.08 8.12
CA ARG A 10 -11.29 7.72 8.22
C ARG A 10 -11.59 8.61 7.02
N ASN A 11 -10.61 9.41 6.59
CA ASN A 11 -10.76 10.29 5.44
C ASN A 11 -10.95 9.48 4.16
N MET A 12 -10.15 8.45 3.92
CA MET A 12 -10.23 7.57 2.75
C MET A 12 -11.59 6.87 2.67
N MET A 13 -12.08 6.34 3.79
CA MET A 13 -13.39 5.66 3.88
C MET A 13 -14.56 6.60 3.53
N SER A 14 -14.41 7.92 3.73
CA SER A 14 -15.42 8.93 3.35
C SER A 14 -15.35 9.40 1.88
N MET A 15 -14.30 9.04 1.15
CA MET A 15 -14.08 9.49 -0.22
C MET A 15 -14.82 8.64 -1.25
N THR A 16 -15.27 9.28 -2.32
CA THR A 16 -15.77 8.58 -3.51
C THR A 16 -14.65 7.80 -4.20
N PRO A 17 -14.97 6.76 -5.00
CA PRO A 17 -13.97 6.04 -5.78
C PRO A 17 -13.09 6.95 -6.66
N LEU A 18 -13.66 8.01 -7.25
CA LEU A 18 -12.91 8.95 -8.09
C LEU A 18 -11.89 9.78 -7.29
N GLN A 19 -12.25 10.22 -6.08
CA GLN A 19 -11.33 10.92 -5.20
C GLN A 19 -10.18 10.01 -4.76
N ARG A 20 -10.47 8.74 -4.43
CA ARG A 20 -9.45 7.76 -4.10
C ARG A 20 -8.49 7.50 -5.25
N ILE A 21 -8.99 7.31 -6.48
CA ILE A 21 -8.16 7.18 -7.69
C ILE A 21 -7.24 8.40 -7.84
N THR A 22 -7.78 9.61 -7.62
CA THR A 22 -7.02 10.85 -7.78
C THR A 22 -5.88 10.92 -6.76
N MET A 23 -6.15 10.60 -5.49
CA MET A 23 -5.11 10.53 -4.46
C MET A 23 -4.07 9.45 -4.73
N ALA A 24 -4.50 8.27 -5.19
CA ALA A 24 -3.60 7.18 -5.57
C ALA A 24 -2.62 7.62 -6.66
N ARG A 25 -3.10 8.34 -7.68
CA ARG A 25 -2.25 8.85 -8.78
C ARG A 25 -1.23 9.87 -8.29
N MET A 26 -1.64 10.76 -7.37
CA MET A 26 -0.72 11.74 -6.78
C MET A 26 0.37 11.05 -5.94
N ALA A 27 -0.03 10.12 -5.06
CA ALA A 27 0.89 9.32 -4.26
C ALA A 27 1.85 8.50 -5.14
N LYS A 28 1.33 7.83 -6.18
CA LYS A 28 2.11 7.10 -7.20
C LYS A 28 3.18 8.00 -7.79
N THR A 29 2.79 9.16 -8.32
CA THR A 29 3.70 10.11 -8.96
C THR A 29 4.82 10.57 -8.01
N ARG A 30 4.48 10.81 -6.74
CA ARG A 30 5.47 11.24 -5.74
C ARG A 30 6.47 10.12 -5.40
N ILE A 31 5.98 8.89 -5.21
CA ILE A 31 6.83 7.73 -4.93
C ILE A 31 7.72 7.40 -6.14
N GLU A 32 7.20 7.46 -7.37
CA GLU A 32 8.00 7.26 -8.59
C GLU A 32 9.12 8.28 -8.70
N ARG A 33 8.81 9.57 -8.44
CA ARG A 33 9.83 10.63 -8.43
C ARG A 33 10.90 10.40 -7.37
N TYR A 34 10.51 9.90 -6.19
CA TYR A 34 11.47 9.53 -5.15
C TYR A 34 12.36 8.36 -5.59
N ALA A 35 11.76 7.28 -6.11
CA ALA A 35 12.47 6.14 -6.65
C ALA A 35 13.48 6.53 -7.74
N MET A 36 13.08 7.42 -8.66
CA MET A 36 13.97 7.95 -9.70
C MET A 36 15.13 8.77 -9.13
N LYS A 37 14.88 9.60 -8.09
CA LYS A 37 15.95 10.32 -7.38
C LYS A 37 16.93 9.38 -6.67
N MET A 38 16.49 8.18 -6.31
CA MET A 38 17.34 7.12 -5.76
C MET A 38 18.11 6.33 -6.83
N GLY A 39 18.03 6.76 -8.10
CA GLY A 39 18.79 6.18 -9.21
C GLY A 39 18.07 5.03 -9.93
N LEU A 40 16.80 4.77 -9.63
CA LEU A 40 15.99 3.85 -10.42
C LEU A 40 15.61 4.52 -11.75
N ASP A 41 15.68 3.76 -12.85
CA ASP A 41 15.08 4.20 -14.10
C ASP A 41 13.55 4.23 -14.01
N LYS A 42 12.90 4.85 -14.99
CA LYS A 42 11.44 5.05 -14.99
C LYS A 42 10.67 3.72 -14.88
N GLU A 43 11.08 2.71 -15.63
CA GLU A 43 10.44 1.39 -15.62
C GLU A 43 10.57 0.71 -14.26
N LYS A 44 11.76 0.79 -13.63
CA LYS A 44 11.97 0.27 -12.26
C LYS A 44 11.21 1.07 -11.22
N ALA A 45 11.06 2.38 -11.38
CA ALA A 45 10.27 3.23 -10.49
C ALA A 45 8.77 2.91 -10.58
N GLU A 46 8.23 2.67 -11.78
CA GLU A 46 6.85 2.22 -11.98
C GLU A 46 6.62 0.84 -11.34
N ASN A 47 7.54 -0.11 -11.57
CA ASN A 47 7.49 -1.42 -10.94
C ASN A 47 7.61 -1.36 -9.41
N PHE A 48 8.36 -0.38 -8.88
CA PHE A 48 8.51 -0.16 -7.44
C PHE A 48 7.18 0.18 -6.77
N VAL A 49 6.33 0.98 -7.41
CA VAL A 49 4.97 1.27 -6.90
C VAL A 49 4.09 0.03 -6.99
N ILE A 50 4.15 -0.73 -8.08
CA ILE A 50 3.36 -1.97 -8.26
C ILE A 50 3.66 -2.98 -7.13
N TYR A 51 4.89 -3.05 -6.62
CA TYR A 51 5.24 -3.92 -5.49
C TYR A 51 4.50 -3.59 -4.19
N TYR A 52 4.33 -2.30 -3.87
CA TYR A 52 3.53 -1.90 -2.70
C TYR A 52 2.09 -2.32 -2.84
N PHE A 53 1.52 -2.18 -4.03
CA PHE A 53 0.14 -2.57 -4.23
C PHE A 53 -0.07 -4.07 -4.25
N ARG A 54 0.86 -4.84 -4.82
CA ARG A 54 0.85 -6.30 -4.70
C ARG A 54 0.81 -6.73 -3.23
N LEU A 55 1.57 -6.07 -2.37
CA LEU A 55 1.59 -6.37 -0.94
C LEU A 55 0.21 -6.16 -0.28
N PHE A 56 -0.49 -5.07 -0.61
CA PHE A 56 -1.81 -4.78 -0.07
C PHE A 56 -2.88 -5.72 -0.63
N VAL A 57 -2.86 -5.96 -1.94
CA VAL A 57 -3.75 -6.90 -2.62
C VAL A 57 -3.58 -8.34 -2.10
N ALA A 58 -2.35 -8.79 -1.86
CA ALA A 58 -2.09 -10.13 -1.35
C ALA A 58 -2.43 -10.32 0.14
N ALA A 59 -2.62 -9.22 0.88
CA ALA A 59 -3.10 -9.29 2.27
C ALA A 59 -4.62 -9.42 2.37
N ASP A 60 -5.33 -9.13 1.28
CA ASP A 60 -6.75 -9.44 1.13
C ASP A 60 -6.93 -10.76 0.38
N ALA A 61 -7.35 -11.79 1.11
CA ALA A 61 -7.58 -13.12 0.56
C ALA A 61 -8.82 -13.19 -0.35
N ASP A 62 -9.74 -12.23 -0.19
CA ASP A 62 -11.03 -12.18 -0.91
C ASP A 62 -11.05 -11.11 -2.01
N CYS A 63 -9.86 -10.64 -2.42
CA CYS A 63 -9.69 -9.53 -3.33
C CYS A 63 -10.56 -9.63 -4.59
N ASP A 64 -11.44 -8.65 -4.80
CA ASP A 64 -12.58 -8.75 -5.71
C ASP A 64 -12.38 -8.03 -7.06
N TYR A 65 -13.41 -8.07 -7.92
CA TYR A 65 -13.34 -7.45 -9.26
C TYR A 65 -13.28 -5.92 -9.23
N ARG A 66 -13.74 -5.27 -8.15
CA ARG A 66 -13.80 -3.81 -7.99
C ARG A 66 -12.44 -3.28 -7.56
N GLU A 67 -11.73 -4.01 -6.71
CA GLU A 67 -10.34 -3.71 -6.34
C GLU A 67 -9.40 -3.82 -7.53
N ARG A 68 -9.62 -4.82 -8.40
CA ARG A 68 -8.93 -4.90 -9.70
C ARG A 68 -9.24 -3.70 -10.59
N ASP A 69 -10.50 -3.26 -10.69
CA ASP A 69 -10.87 -2.09 -11.50
C ASP A 69 -10.20 -0.82 -10.98
N LEU A 70 -10.24 -0.61 -9.67
CA LEU A 70 -9.59 0.51 -9.02
C LEU A 70 -8.08 0.48 -9.18
N PHE A 71 -7.46 -0.70 -9.06
CA PHE A 71 -6.06 -0.90 -9.38
C PHE A 71 -5.77 -0.46 -10.83
N ASN A 72 -6.49 -1.01 -11.80
CA ASN A 72 -6.28 -0.72 -13.21
C ASN A 72 -6.42 0.79 -13.52
N ARG A 73 -7.39 1.45 -12.89
CA ARG A 73 -7.64 2.88 -13.09
C ARG A 73 -6.65 3.77 -12.36
N ALA A 74 -6.22 3.41 -11.16
CA ALA A 74 -5.21 4.13 -10.39
C ALA A 74 -3.84 4.08 -11.09
N PHE A 75 -3.54 2.94 -11.71
CA PHE A 75 -2.24 2.69 -12.32
C PHE A 75 -2.14 2.90 -13.81
N GLU A 76 -3.29 3.04 -14.48
CA GLU A 76 -3.36 3.12 -15.95
C GLU A 76 -2.87 1.80 -16.58
N THR A 77 -3.26 0.68 -15.96
CA THR A 77 -2.93 -0.68 -16.40
C THR A 77 -4.18 -1.41 -16.90
N ASN A 78 -3.97 -2.55 -17.56
CA ASN A 78 -5.04 -3.41 -18.03
C ASN A 78 -4.80 -4.87 -17.62
N PHE A 79 -4.69 -5.11 -16.31
CA PHE A 79 -4.56 -6.47 -15.79
C PHE A 79 -5.85 -7.25 -16.01
N SER A 80 -5.72 -8.39 -16.71
CA SER A 80 -6.78 -9.38 -16.79
C SER A 80 -7.03 -10.01 -15.42
N GLU A 81 -8.19 -10.63 -15.24
CA GLU A 81 -8.50 -11.37 -14.01
C GLU A 81 -7.45 -12.41 -13.66
N ILE A 82 -7.00 -13.18 -14.65
CA ILE A 82 -6.00 -14.24 -14.45
C ILE A 82 -4.67 -13.63 -13.99
N ARG A 83 -4.24 -12.52 -14.61
CA ARG A 83 -2.97 -11.87 -14.26
C ARG A 83 -3.06 -11.19 -12.90
N PHE A 84 -4.21 -10.62 -12.57
CA PHE A 84 -4.48 -10.03 -11.26
C PHE A 84 -4.53 -11.10 -10.16
N LYS A 85 -5.28 -12.19 -10.34
CA LYS A 85 -5.29 -13.34 -9.42
C LYS A 85 -3.91 -13.97 -9.25
N LYS A 86 -3.08 -13.99 -10.30
CA LYS A 86 -1.68 -14.41 -10.17
C LYS A 86 -0.89 -13.44 -9.29
N LEU A 87 -1.05 -12.12 -9.46
CA LEU A 87 -0.41 -11.13 -8.60
C LEU A 87 -0.86 -11.25 -7.13
N VAL A 88 -2.15 -11.49 -6.89
CA VAL A 88 -2.74 -11.70 -5.56
C VAL A 88 -2.23 -13.02 -4.95
N GLY A 89 -2.29 -14.10 -5.73
CA GLY A 89 -2.00 -15.46 -5.29
C GLY A 89 -0.52 -15.83 -5.25
N GLU A 90 0.38 -14.99 -5.78
CA GLU A 90 1.80 -15.11 -5.48
C GLU A 90 2.00 -14.75 -4.00
N ALA A 91 2.01 -15.80 -3.18
CA ALA A 91 1.94 -15.79 -1.72
C ALA A 91 2.59 -14.56 -1.06
N TYR A 92 1.86 -14.00 -0.10
CA TYR A 92 2.38 -13.07 0.90
C TYR A 92 3.65 -13.66 1.53
N ASP A 93 4.80 -13.24 1.02
CA ASP A 93 6.11 -13.64 1.52
C ASP A 93 6.49 -12.69 2.66
N GLU A 94 6.60 -13.23 3.88
CA GLU A 94 6.96 -12.44 5.05
C GLU A 94 8.33 -11.74 4.89
N ALA A 95 9.28 -12.37 4.16
CA ALA A 95 10.56 -11.75 3.87
C ALA A 95 10.40 -10.54 2.93
N PHE A 96 9.53 -10.67 1.92
CA PHE A 96 9.16 -9.56 1.05
C PHE A 96 8.49 -8.43 1.83
N VAL A 97 7.55 -8.73 2.71
CA VAL A 97 6.88 -7.73 3.57
C VAL A 97 7.89 -7.00 4.45
N LYS A 98 8.80 -7.72 5.09
CA LYS A 98 9.85 -7.13 5.93
C LYS A 98 10.78 -6.23 5.12
N LYS A 99 11.13 -6.64 3.90
CA LYS A 99 11.93 -5.82 2.96
C LYS A 99 11.19 -4.54 2.59
N MET A 100 9.91 -4.61 2.22
CA MET A 100 9.11 -3.45 1.87
C MET A 100 8.96 -2.50 3.07
N ALA A 101 8.68 -3.02 4.27
CA ALA A 101 8.62 -2.23 5.50
C ALA A 101 9.93 -1.48 5.78
N THR A 102 11.07 -2.17 5.64
CA THR A 102 12.40 -1.54 5.83
C THR A 102 12.64 -0.40 4.84
N VAL A 103 12.18 -0.55 3.60
CA VAL A 103 12.31 0.49 2.57
C VAL A 103 11.37 1.65 2.87
N THR A 104 10.11 1.39 3.22
CA THR A 104 9.13 2.43 3.58
C THR A 104 9.59 3.25 4.77
N GLN A 105 10.09 2.62 5.83
CA GLN A 105 10.53 3.30 7.05
C GLN A 105 11.74 4.23 6.84
N LYS A 106 12.49 4.04 5.76
CA LYS A 106 13.60 4.93 5.36
C LYS A 106 13.15 6.10 4.48
N MET A 107 11.89 6.11 4.05
CA MET A 107 11.32 7.22 3.29
C MET A 107 10.98 8.40 4.20
N PRO A 108 11.02 9.63 3.68
CA PRO A 108 10.32 10.78 4.27
C PRO A 108 8.88 10.46 4.69
N GLU A 109 8.42 11.06 5.79
CA GLU A 109 7.10 10.77 6.40
C GLU A 109 5.93 11.04 5.43
N ASP A 110 6.03 12.07 4.59
CA ASP A 110 5.04 12.36 3.54
C ASP A 110 4.94 11.21 2.52
N LEU A 111 6.06 10.57 2.18
CA LEU A 111 6.08 9.41 1.29
C LEU A 111 5.64 8.11 1.98
N GLN A 112 5.81 7.99 3.29
CA GLN A 112 5.20 6.89 4.06
C GLN A 112 3.67 6.99 4.04
N ASN A 113 3.13 8.21 4.18
CA ASN A 113 1.70 8.48 4.03
C ASN A 113 1.22 8.23 2.59
N ASP A 114 2.06 8.47 1.58
CA ASP A 114 1.75 8.09 0.20
C ASP A 114 1.64 6.58 0.05
N VAL A 115 2.59 5.80 0.60
CA VAL A 115 2.52 4.33 0.58
C VAL A 115 1.25 3.83 1.29
N ALA A 116 0.89 4.43 2.43
CA ALA A 116 -0.36 4.13 3.13
C ALA A 116 -1.59 4.46 2.26
N THR A 117 -1.58 5.61 1.60
CA THR A 117 -2.65 6.05 0.69
C THR A 117 -2.84 5.05 -0.44
N LEU A 118 -1.75 4.57 -1.05
CA LEU A 118 -1.81 3.55 -2.10
C LEU A 118 -2.48 2.26 -1.60
N GLY A 119 -2.12 1.78 -0.42
CA GLY A 119 -2.78 0.61 0.16
C GLY A 119 -4.26 0.81 0.45
N LEU A 120 -4.61 1.93 1.07
CA LEU A 120 -6.00 2.24 1.45
C LEU A 120 -6.92 2.41 0.24
N VAL A 121 -6.42 2.85 -0.91
CA VAL A 121 -7.23 2.96 -2.14
C VAL A 121 -7.77 1.59 -2.57
N ILE A 122 -7.00 0.53 -2.32
CA ILE A 122 -7.37 -0.85 -2.68
C ILE A 122 -8.09 -1.54 -1.54
N MET A 123 -7.61 -1.44 -0.31
CA MET A 123 -8.22 -2.18 0.80
C MET A 123 -9.56 -1.58 1.26
N CYS A 124 -9.85 -0.31 0.95
CA CYS A 124 -11.11 0.33 1.37
C CYS A 124 -12.24 0.24 0.34
N VAL A 125 -12.21 -0.65 -0.66
CA VAL A 125 -13.22 -0.63 -1.74
C VAL A 125 -14.64 -0.79 -1.21
N ASP A 126 -14.81 -1.55 -0.13
CA ASP A 126 -16.09 -1.71 0.56
C ASP A 126 -16.35 -0.75 1.72
N ASN A 127 -15.49 0.26 1.91
CA ASN A 127 -15.47 1.12 3.10
C ASN A 127 -15.32 0.32 4.40
N GLU A 128 -14.67 -0.83 4.33
CA GLU A 128 -14.29 -1.66 5.45
C GLU A 128 -12.80 -2.00 5.30
N LEU A 129 -12.12 -2.23 6.43
CA LEU A 129 -10.80 -2.85 6.46
C LEU A 129 -10.92 -4.10 7.33
N THR A 130 -10.41 -5.22 6.84
CA THR A 130 -10.20 -6.40 7.65
C THR A 130 -9.09 -6.15 8.68
N SER A 131 -9.11 -6.90 9.77
CA SER A 131 -8.04 -6.83 10.78
C SER A 131 -6.66 -7.22 10.24
N SER A 132 -6.60 -7.96 9.13
CA SER A 132 -5.34 -8.35 8.47
C SER A 132 -4.73 -7.19 7.71
N GLU A 133 -5.53 -6.43 6.99
CA GLU A 133 -5.12 -5.24 6.23
C GLU A 133 -4.67 -4.10 7.15
N GLU A 134 -5.41 -3.87 8.24
CA GLU A 134 -5.02 -2.88 9.25
C GLU A 134 -3.67 -3.24 9.90
N LYS A 135 -3.46 -4.52 10.22
CA LYS A 135 -2.17 -5.02 10.74
C LYS A 135 -1.04 -4.84 9.74
N LEU A 136 -1.27 -5.10 8.45
CA LEU A 136 -0.27 -4.88 7.40
C LEU A 136 0.13 -3.41 7.30
N LEU A 137 -0.84 -2.50 7.25
CA LEU A 137 -0.59 -1.05 7.23
C LEU A 137 0.26 -0.62 8.42
N HIS A 138 -0.09 -1.09 9.62
CA HIS A 138 0.73 -0.83 10.80
C HIS A 138 2.14 -1.42 10.68
N LYS A 139 2.31 -2.66 10.20
CA LYS A 139 3.63 -3.30 10.06
C LYS A 139 4.54 -2.56 9.09
N LEU A 140 3.99 -1.98 8.02
CA LEU A 140 4.76 -1.16 7.08
C LEU A 140 5.21 0.18 7.66
N LEU A 141 4.32 0.83 8.42
CA LEU A 141 4.49 2.21 8.85
C LEU A 141 5.05 2.37 10.27
N THR A 142 5.16 1.27 11.04
CA THR A 142 5.74 1.31 12.39
C THR A 142 7.08 0.58 12.46
N PRO A 143 8.16 1.25 12.94
CA PRO A 143 9.45 0.59 13.14
C PRO A 143 9.35 -0.58 14.12
N GLU A 144 10.04 -1.70 13.84
CA GLU A 144 10.07 -2.90 14.71
C GLU A 144 10.54 -2.57 16.15
N GLU A 145 11.40 -1.56 16.34
CA GLU A 145 11.89 -1.13 17.67
C GLU A 145 10.77 -0.63 18.60
N THR A 146 9.69 -0.10 18.05
CA THR A 146 8.49 0.32 18.81
C THR A 146 7.66 -0.86 19.32
N LEU A 147 7.80 -2.05 18.71
CA LEU A 147 7.09 -3.27 19.09
C LEU A 147 7.87 -4.05 20.17
N LEU A 148 9.18 -4.18 20.04
CA LEU A 148 10.03 -4.90 21.00
C LEU A 148 10.21 -4.16 22.34
N SER A 149 10.24 -2.81 22.32
CA SER A 149 10.28 -1.99 23.54
C SER A 149 8.98 -2.05 24.38
N ARG A 150 7.88 -2.58 23.83
CA ARG A 150 6.61 -2.82 24.54
C ARG A 150 6.47 -4.23 25.12
N ILE A 151 7.27 -5.20 24.67
CA ILE A 151 7.27 -6.57 25.21
C ILE A 151 8.25 -6.69 26.41
N SER A 152 9.24 -5.81 26.53
CA SER A 152 10.20 -5.80 27.64
C SER A 152 9.81 -4.88 28.82
N LYS A 153 8.57 -4.40 28.90
CA LYS A 153 8.03 -3.72 30.09
C LYS A 153 6.82 -4.47 30.63
N LYS A 154 7.08 -5.65 31.20
CA LYS A 154 6.33 -6.24 32.30
C LYS A 154 7.32 -6.83 33.29
#